data_AF-A0A7G8E2K7-F1
#
_entry.id   AF-A0A7G8E2K7-F1
#
_cell.length_a   1.000
_cell.length_b   1.000
_cell.length_c   1.000
_cell.angle_alpha   90.00
_cell.angle_beta   90.00
_cell.angle_gamma   90.00
#
_symmetry.space_group_name_H-M   'P 1'
#
loop_
_entity.id
_entity.type
_entity.pdbx_description
1 polymer ?
#
loop_
_entity_poly.entity_id
_entity_poly.type
_entity_poly.pdbx_seq_one_letter_code
_entity_poly.pdbx_strand_id
1 'polypeptide(L)'
;MSSWLALLCWSLNAVLMVMPAAPAESVAAPSDAIDALLDAITALKAQQKQLEQQLEPLLEALSEAMAAGQLDLSFCHNDWAFAHSPGRLSYAFPPAVQQIEQKLKAARDLAIQQGSASEKRGKPFWTIRAPKTPALPF
;
A
#
# COMPACT_ATOMS: atom_id res chain seq x y z
N MET A 1 -24.05 36.30 10.41
CA MET A 1 -25.41 35.75 10.22
C MET A 1 -25.21 34.33 9.72
N SER A 2 -25.12 33.37 10.65
CA SER A 2 -26.24 32.50 11.06
C SER A 2 -26.70 31.68 9.84
N SER A 3 -26.54 30.36 9.78
CA SER A 3 -27.05 29.43 10.78
C SER A 3 -26.39 28.06 10.62
N TRP A 4 -26.03 27.47 11.76
CA TRP A 4 -25.86 26.04 11.94
C TRP A 4 -27.24 25.35 12.06
N LEU A 5 -27.21 24.01 11.98
CA LEU A 5 -28.18 23.00 12.44
C LEU A 5 -29.22 22.47 11.44
N ALA A 6 -29.23 21.13 11.37
CA ALA A 6 -30.37 20.19 11.43
C ALA A 6 -30.11 19.00 10.47
N LEU A 7 -30.22 17.69 10.77
CA LEU A 7 -30.77 16.86 11.85
C LEU A 7 -30.09 15.47 11.71
N LEU A 8 -29.59 14.81 12.77
CA LEU A 8 -30.28 13.79 13.58
C LEU A 8 -30.98 12.67 12.77
N CYS A 9 -30.36 11.49 12.73
CA CYS A 9 -31.04 10.20 12.60
C CYS A 9 -30.29 9.13 13.43
N TRP A 10 -30.52 9.15 14.74
CA TRP A 10 -30.26 7.99 15.60
C TRP A 10 -31.58 7.28 15.85
N SER A 11 -31.63 5.98 15.55
CA SER A 11 -32.72 5.10 15.96
C SER A 11 -32.21 4.14 17.03
N LEU A 12 -32.75 4.28 18.23
CA LEU A 12 -32.66 3.31 19.32
C LEU A 12 -33.64 2.17 19.03
N ASN A 13 -33.23 0.92 19.17
CA ASN A 13 -34.18 -0.17 19.39
C ASN A 13 -33.57 -1.16 20.40
N ALA A 14 -34.22 -1.27 21.56
CA ALA A 14 -33.87 -2.19 22.62
C ALA A 14 -35.01 -3.20 22.78
N VAL A 15 -34.71 -4.50 22.61
CA VAL A 15 -35.56 -5.60 23.07
C VAL A 15 -34.67 -6.64 23.74
N LEU A 16 -35.11 -7.08 24.92
CA LEU A 16 -34.43 -7.93 25.87
C LEU A 16 -34.71 -9.43 25.60
N MET A 17 -33.66 -10.25 25.75
CA MET A 17 -33.60 -11.65 26.26
C MET A 17 -34.43 -12.77 25.62
N VAL A 18 -33.73 -13.73 24.99
CA VAL A 18 -33.89 -15.19 25.21
C VAL A 18 -32.50 -15.86 25.09
N MET A 19 -32.05 -16.54 26.15
CA MET A 19 -31.02 -17.60 26.12
C MET A 19 -31.77 -18.94 26.22
N PRO A 20 -31.37 -20.05 25.54
CA PRO A 20 -30.14 -20.77 25.93
C PRO A 20 -29.44 -21.56 24.80
N ALA A 21 -28.12 -21.74 24.93
CA ALA A 21 -27.39 -23.00 24.76
C ALA A 21 -25.89 -22.67 24.79
N ALA A 22 -25.20 -23.17 25.80
CA ALA A 22 -23.75 -23.07 25.92
C ALA A 22 -23.10 -23.70 24.68
N PRO A 23 -22.29 -22.98 23.89
CA PRO A 23 -21.37 -23.66 23.00
C PRO A 23 -20.38 -24.41 23.90
N ALA A 24 -20.20 -25.70 23.64
CA ALA A 24 -19.00 -26.38 24.10
C ALA A 24 -17.83 -25.59 23.51
N GLU A 25 -17.18 -24.77 24.33
CA GLU A 25 -15.85 -24.28 24.07
C GLU A 25 -14.94 -25.50 24.10
N SER A 26 -14.90 -26.19 22.95
CA SER A 26 -13.74 -26.91 22.50
C SER A 26 -12.59 -25.92 22.67
N VAL A 27 -11.83 -26.09 23.75
CA VAL A 27 -10.55 -25.41 23.95
C VAL A 27 -9.67 -25.93 22.83
N ALA A 28 -9.79 -25.27 21.68
CA ALA A 28 -8.98 -25.49 20.51
C ALA A 28 -7.53 -25.51 21.01
N ALA A 29 -6.82 -26.60 20.73
CA ALA A 29 -5.43 -26.68 21.14
C ALA A 29 -4.69 -25.46 20.55
N PRO A 30 -3.63 -24.95 21.18
CA PRO A 30 -2.88 -23.82 20.63
C PRO A 30 -2.42 -24.04 19.17
N SER A 31 -2.32 -25.30 18.71
CA SER A 31 -2.14 -25.66 17.30
C SER A 31 -3.33 -25.26 16.42
N ASP A 32 -4.56 -25.57 16.83
CA ASP A 32 -5.78 -25.36 16.05
C ASP A 32 -6.06 -23.85 15.86
N ALA A 33 -5.69 -23.03 16.85
CA ALA A 33 -5.78 -21.58 16.77
C ALA A 33 -4.78 -20.99 15.76
N ILE A 34 -3.58 -21.58 15.66
CA ILE A 34 -2.57 -21.18 14.67
C ILE A 34 -3.01 -21.61 13.27
N ASP A 35 -3.53 -22.82 13.12
CA ASP A 35 -4.02 -23.32 11.83
C ASP A 35 -5.18 -22.46 11.30
N ALA A 36 -6.15 -22.11 12.14
CA ALA A 36 -7.24 -21.20 11.77
C ALA A 36 -6.74 -19.81 11.36
N LEU A 37 -5.69 -19.29 12.01
CA LEU A 37 -5.05 -18.03 11.64
C LEU A 37 -4.38 -18.13 10.25
N LEU A 38 -3.66 -19.23 9.99
CA LEU A 38 -3.01 -19.47 8.70
C LEU A 38 -4.03 -19.63 7.57
N ASP A 39 -5.14 -20.32 7.81
CA ASP A 39 -6.25 -20.44 6.87
C ASP A 39 -6.87 -19.08 6.56
N ALA A 40 -7.09 -18.23 7.58
CA ALA A 40 -7.60 -16.88 7.37
C ALA A 40 -6.63 -16.02 6.52
N ILE A 41 -5.33 -16.09 6.78
CA ILE A 41 -4.31 -15.36 6.02
C ILE A 41 -4.28 -15.84 4.56
N THR A 42 -4.30 -17.15 4.33
CA THR A 42 -4.25 -17.73 2.98
C THR A 42 -5.52 -17.44 2.19
N ALA A 43 -6.69 -17.48 2.82
CA ALA A 43 -7.96 -17.06 2.21
C ALA A 43 -7.94 -15.58 1.79
N LEU A 44 -7.47 -14.69 2.68
CA LEU A 44 -7.34 -13.26 2.34
C LEU A 44 -6.33 -13.02 1.21
N LYS A 45 -5.23 -13.78 1.16
CA LYS A 45 -4.27 -13.71 0.05
C LYS A 45 -4.87 -14.19 -1.27
N ALA A 46 -5.66 -15.26 -1.25
CA ALA A 46 -6.38 -15.72 -2.43
C ALA A 46 -7.39 -14.67 -2.91
N GLN A 47 -8.12 -14.03 -1.99
CA GLN A 47 -9.06 -12.96 -2.31
C GLN A 47 -8.35 -11.72 -2.87
N GLN A 48 -7.23 -11.30 -2.28
CA GLN A 48 -6.40 -10.20 -2.81
C GLN A 48 -5.99 -10.47 -4.26
N LYS A 49 -5.46 -11.66 -4.53
CA LYS A 49 -5.05 -12.06 -5.89
C LYS A 49 -6.23 -12.06 -6.86
N GLN A 50 -7.39 -12.55 -6.42
CA GLN A 50 -8.60 -12.55 -7.25
C GLN A 50 -9.07 -11.13 -7.59
N LEU A 51 -9.02 -10.21 -6.63
CA LEU A 51 -9.35 -8.79 -6.87
C LEU A 51 -8.34 -8.13 -7.81
N GLU A 52 -7.05 -8.41 -7.66
CA GLU A 52 -6.00 -7.93 -8.57
C GLU A 52 -6.26 -8.40 -10.01
N GLN A 53 -6.59 -9.68 -10.20
CA GLN A 53 -6.92 -10.25 -11.50
C GLN A 53 -8.18 -9.64 -12.15
N GLN A 54 -9.15 -9.23 -11.34
CA GLN A 54 -10.36 -8.53 -11.83
C GLN A 54 -10.08 -7.06 -12.15
N LEU A 55 -9.17 -6.43 -11.41
CA LEU A 55 -8.82 -5.03 -11.59
C LEU A 55 -7.97 -4.80 -12.85
N GLU A 56 -7.06 -5.71 -13.17
CA GLU A 56 -6.14 -5.62 -14.31
C GLU A 56 -6.83 -5.28 -15.65
N PRO A 57 -7.86 -6.01 -16.11
CA PRO A 57 -8.55 -5.68 -17.37
C PRO A 57 -9.30 -4.34 -17.33
N LEU A 58 -9.74 -3.88 -16.15
CA LEU A 58 -10.38 -2.57 -16.01
C LEU A 58 -9.36 -1.43 -16.15
N LEU A 59 -8.15 -1.62 -15.64
CA LEU A 59 -7.06 -0.66 -15.80
C LEU A 59 -6.53 -0.63 -17.23
N GLU A 60 -6.54 -1.77 -17.93
CA GLU A 60 -6.23 -1.84 -19.37
C GLU A 60 -7.27 -1.06 -20.19
N ALA A 61 -8.56 -1.30 -19.96
CA ALA A 61 -9.63 -0.53 -20.62
C ALA A 61 -9.56 0.98 -20.31
N LEU A 62 -9.19 1.37 -19.08
CA LEU A 62 -8.96 2.76 -18.73
C LEU A 62 -7.79 3.37 -19.52
N SER A 63 -6.75 2.58 -19.77
CA SER A 63 -5.57 2.98 -20.55
C SER A 63 -5.92 3.13 -22.04
N GLU A 64 -6.76 2.25 -22.58
CA GLU A 64 -7.28 2.36 -23.95
C GLU A 64 -8.14 3.62 -24.13
N ALA A 65 -9.03 3.91 -23.18
CA ALA A 65 -9.85 5.13 -23.19
C ALA A 65 -8.99 6.41 -23.15
N MET A 66 -7.89 6.38 -22.37
CA MET A 66 -6.91 7.47 -22.37
C MET A 66 -6.19 7.61 -23.71
N ALA A 67 -5.76 6.50 -24.31
CA ALA A 67 -5.11 6.50 -25.62
C ALA A 67 -6.04 6.98 -26.75
N ALA A 68 -7.34 6.73 -26.63
CA ALA A 68 -8.39 7.26 -27.51
C ALA A 68 -8.71 8.75 -27.27
N GLY A 69 -8.08 9.40 -26.28
CA GLY A 69 -8.30 10.80 -25.95
C GLY A 69 -9.60 11.09 -25.22
N GLN A 70 -10.22 10.07 -24.62
CA GLN A 70 -11.51 10.19 -23.92
C GLN A 70 -11.36 10.65 -22.46
N LEU A 71 -10.14 10.61 -21.91
CA LEU A 71 -9.82 10.92 -20.52
C LEU A 71 -8.59 11.82 -20.43
N ASP A 72 -8.60 12.71 -19.45
CA ASP A 72 -7.44 13.51 -19.08
C ASP A 72 -6.39 12.67 -18.31
N LEU A 73 -5.14 13.13 -18.30
CA LEU A 73 -4.05 12.50 -17.54
C LEU A 73 -4.31 12.46 -16.03
N SER A 74 -5.14 13.37 -15.52
CA SER A 74 -5.58 13.38 -14.13
C SER A 74 -7.01 13.88 -14.01
N PHE A 75 -7.84 13.17 -13.26
CA PHE A 75 -9.26 13.50 -13.03
C PHE A 75 -9.75 12.89 -11.72
N CYS A 76 -10.97 13.24 -11.28
CA CYS A 76 -11.60 12.68 -10.08
C CYS A 76 -12.95 12.04 -10.40
N HIS A 77 -13.30 10.96 -9.70
CA HIS A 77 -14.60 10.30 -9.79
C HIS A 77 -15.01 9.75 -8.41
N ASN A 78 -16.20 10.10 -7.90
CA ASN A 78 -16.72 9.69 -6.59
C ASN A 78 -15.74 9.90 -5.42
N ASP A 79 -15.09 11.06 -5.36
CA ASP A 79 -14.04 11.40 -4.36
C ASP A 79 -12.71 10.62 -4.50
N TRP A 80 -12.55 9.83 -5.56
CA TRP A 80 -11.28 9.16 -5.91
C TRP A 80 -10.54 9.94 -6.99
N ALA A 81 -9.23 10.17 -6.77
CA ALA A 81 -8.36 10.80 -7.76
C ALA A 81 -7.65 9.74 -8.61
N PHE A 82 -7.69 9.93 -9.92
CA PHE A 82 -6.99 9.14 -10.92
C PHE A 82 -5.86 9.97 -11.50
N ALA A 83 -4.68 9.37 -11.62
CA ALA A 83 -3.51 9.98 -12.21
C ALA A 83 -2.72 8.91 -12.98
N HIS A 84 -2.53 9.12 -14.27
CA HIS A 84 -1.73 8.23 -15.10
C HIS A 84 -0.28 8.71 -15.16
N SER A 85 0.65 7.78 -14.93
CA SER A 85 2.08 8.01 -15.08
C SER A 85 2.57 7.21 -16.30
N PRO A 86 3.26 7.84 -17.28
CA PRO A 86 3.74 7.16 -18.48
C PRO A 86 4.90 6.17 -18.23
N GLY A 87 5.10 5.77 -16.98
CA GLY A 87 6.22 4.93 -16.54
C GLY A 87 7.49 5.72 -16.21
N ARG A 88 8.50 4.99 -15.73
CA ARG A 88 9.81 5.57 -15.41
C ARG A 88 10.63 5.72 -16.69
N LEU A 89 10.94 6.97 -17.04
CA LEU A 89 11.94 7.26 -18.06
C LEU A 89 13.30 6.68 -17.62
N SER A 90 13.81 5.73 -18.39
CA SER A 90 15.09 5.07 -18.14
C SER A 90 15.99 5.27 -19.34
N TYR A 91 17.26 5.61 -19.10
CA TYR A 91 18.25 5.85 -20.14
C TYR A 91 19.18 4.65 -20.26
N ALA A 92 19.39 4.17 -21.47
CA ALA A 92 20.45 3.22 -21.78
C ALA A 92 21.68 4.00 -22.23
N PHE A 93 22.77 3.91 -21.47
CA PHE A 93 24.01 4.59 -21.82
C PHE A 93 24.81 3.77 -22.83
N PRO A 94 25.53 4.41 -23.77
CA PRO A 94 26.37 3.71 -24.73
C PRO A 94 27.53 2.99 -24.02
N PRO A 95 28.13 1.94 -24.62
CA PRO A 95 29.16 1.12 -23.99
C PRO A 95 30.34 1.92 -23.43
N ALA A 96 30.74 3.00 -24.10
CA ALA A 96 31.83 3.87 -23.63
C ALA A 96 31.54 4.51 -22.26
N VAL A 97 30.29 4.93 -22.02
CA VAL A 97 29.87 5.53 -20.74
C VAL A 97 29.80 4.45 -19.66
N GLN A 98 29.28 3.27 -19.99
CA GLN A 98 29.24 2.14 -19.05
C GLN A 98 30.64 1.71 -18.60
N GLN A 99 31.62 1.70 -19.51
CA GLN A 99 33.02 1.42 -19.16
C GLN A 99 33.60 2.47 -18.20
N ILE A 100 33.23 3.74 -18.36
CA ILE A 100 33.65 4.81 -17.44
C ILE A 100 33.02 4.60 -16.06
N GLU A 101 31.74 4.24 -15.97
CA GLU A 101 31.08 3.92 -14.70
C GLU A 101 31.74 2.73 -13.99
N GLN A 102 32.10 1.68 -14.74
CA GLN A 102 32.81 0.52 -14.19
C GLN A 102 34.19 0.90 -13.67
N LYS A 103 34.97 1.70 -14.42
CA LYS A 103 36.27 2.21 -13.97
C LYS A 103 36.13 3.10 -12.74
N LEU A 104 35.12 3.97 -12.70
CA LEU A 104 34.84 4.83 -11.57
C LEU A 104 34.47 4.02 -10.33
N LYS A 105 33.66 2.97 -10.48
CA LYS A 105 33.33 2.04 -9.39
C LYS A 105 34.58 1.35 -8.87
N ALA A 106 35.40 0.76 -9.75
CA ALA A 106 36.64 0.11 -9.37
C ALA A 106 37.62 1.07 -8.66
N ALA A 107 37.75 2.31 -9.15
CA ALA A 107 38.60 3.32 -8.53
C ALA A 107 38.10 3.73 -7.13
N ARG A 108 36.79 3.84 -6.94
CA ARG A 108 36.18 4.09 -5.61
C ARG A 108 36.43 2.95 -4.65
N ASP A 109 36.21 1.72 -5.09
CA ASP A 109 36.43 0.52 -4.28
C ASP A 109 37.91 0.40 -3.86
N LEU A 110 38.82 0.68 -4.79
CA LEU A 110 40.26 0.70 -4.54
C LEU A 110 40.66 1.83 -3.56
N ALA A 111 40.08 3.02 -3.68
CA ALA A 111 40.32 4.11 -2.73
C ALA A 111 39.85 3.77 -1.30
N ILE A 112 38.74 3.02 -1.17
CA ILE A 112 38.26 2.51 0.11
C ILE A 112 39.25 1.47 0.67
N GLN A 113 39.66 0.48 -0.14
CA GLN A 113 40.58 -0.58 0.28
C GLN A 113 41.96 -0.04 0.67
N GLN A 114 42.44 1.00 -0.02
CA GLN A 114 43.72 1.65 0.26
C GLN A 114 43.64 2.65 1.42
N GLY A 115 42.45 2.90 1.99
CA GLY A 115 42.25 3.88 3.07
C GLY A 115 42.44 5.33 2.64
N SER A 116 42.52 5.63 1.35
CA SER A 116 42.59 7.00 0.82
C SER A 116 41.21 7.66 0.75
N ALA A 117 40.14 6.88 0.83
CA ALA A 117 38.77 7.39 0.99
C ALA A 117 38.49 7.77 2.46
N SER A 118 37.99 8.99 2.68
CA SER A 118 37.55 9.45 4.01
C SER A 118 36.14 8.95 4.34
N GLU A 119 35.96 8.22 5.45
CA GLU A 119 34.62 7.86 5.96
C GLU A 119 33.96 9.08 6.61
N LYS A 120 32.74 9.41 6.17
CA LYS A 120 31.88 10.41 6.82
C LYS A 120 30.60 9.73 7.29
N ARG A 121 30.46 9.57 8.60
CA ARG A 121 29.24 9.03 9.21
C ARG A 121 28.36 10.18 9.69
N GLY A 122 27.14 10.25 9.17
CA GLY A 122 26.12 11.18 9.66
C GLY A 122 25.67 10.83 11.09
N LYS A 123 25.00 11.77 11.76
CA LYS A 123 24.44 11.53 13.09
C LYS A 123 23.35 10.44 12.98
N PRO A 124 23.45 9.33 13.73
CA PRO A 124 22.41 8.30 13.69
C PRO A 124 21.08 8.88 14.18
N PHE A 125 19.99 8.56 13.50
CA PHE A 125 18.65 8.99 13.89
C PHE A 125 17.65 7.85 13.75
N TRP A 126 16.69 7.83 14.66
CA TRP A 126 15.50 6.99 14.58
C TRP A 126 14.39 7.79 13.90
N THR A 127 13.65 7.14 12.99
CA THR A 127 12.43 7.74 12.43
C THR A 127 11.23 7.12 13.10
N ILE A 128 10.46 7.91 13.84
CA ILE A 128 9.15 7.52 14.39
C ILE A 128 8.10 8.11 13.46
N ARG A 129 7.27 7.26 12.86
CA ARG A 129 6.13 7.67 12.03
C ARG A 129 4.87 7.64 12.91
N ALA A 130 4.03 8.66 12.79
CA ALA A 130 2.69 8.59 13.35
C ALA A 130 1.92 7.44 12.68
N PRO A 131 1.07 6.70 13.42
CA PRO A 131 0.04 5.87 12.80
C PRO A 131 -0.77 6.73 11.83
N LYS A 132 -1.11 6.21 10.64
CA LYS A 132 -2.21 6.79 9.85
C LYS A 132 -3.48 6.59 10.67
N THR A 133 -3.80 7.56 11.52
CA THR A 133 -5.06 7.52 12.27
C THR A 133 -6.18 7.67 11.25
N PRO A 134 -7.04 6.65 11.05
CA PRO A 134 -8.26 6.84 10.29
C PRO A 134 -9.08 7.91 11.01
N ALA A 135 -9.50 8.93 10.27
CA ALA A 135 -10.33 10.00 10.82
C ALA A 135 -11.73 9.45 11.12
N LEU A 136 -11.99 9.07 12.37
CA LEU A 136 -13.30 8.94 13.00
C LEU A 136 -13.11 9.10 14.52
N PRO A 137 -14.10 9.59 15.31
CA PRO A 137 -15.49 9.90 14.96
C PRO A 137 -15.95 11.31 15.40
N PHE A 138 -16.98 11.86 14.75
CA PHE A 138 -18.08 12.58 15.40
C PHE A 138 -19.36 12.27 14.64
#